data_AF-A0A3D0I4B6-F1
#
_entry.id   AF-A0A3D0I4B6-F1
#
_cell.length_a   1.000
_cell.length_b   1.000
_cell.length_c   1.000
_cell.angle_alpha   90.00
_cell.angle_beta   90.00
_cell.angle_gamma   90.00
#
_symmetry.space_group_name_H-M   'P 1'
#
loop_
_entity.id
_entity.type
_entity.pdbx_description
1 polymer ?
#
loop_
_entity_poly.entity_id
_entity_poly.type
_entity_poly.pdbx_seq_one_letter_code
_entity_poly.pdbx_strand_id
1 'polypeptide(L)'
;MKRGLAAAFALAALAACVFPAPRLPIPPDASALAQAARLLRAPELAVEIDWIPGCAPSVQTQEGIRAFLERYAKPERGVRLVLDEEIRELAPGVPIPENRMLSALQIHELARRHRSLVVTGGAESIYLLFIPLKDTDGSGQGERGEAFVSESFAVVATERVRQEGFLAIQGNEVERFVVQHELGHLLGLVSNESHARAGHCTNPVCIMYPQPDLRAVLANWWRALIGQLPTELDADCEHDLERLREGARPRASAMMSRGAMKEQGTAGPHAARGWAPLEAPSLRAPSSTIPSGSL
;
A
#
# COMPACT_ATOMS: atom_id res chain seq x y z
N MET A 1 3.54 -25.45 -47.57
CA MET A 1 3.99 -26.05 -46.29
C MET A 1 5.29 -25.41 -45.83
N LYS A 2 5.29 -24.88 -44.60
CA LYS A 2 6.45 -24.76 -43.69
C LYS A 2 7.53 -23.69 -43.98
N ARG A 3 7.20 -22.40 -43.94
CA ARG A 3 8.11 -21.32 -43.49
C ARG A 3 7.29 -20.21 -42.85
N GLY A 4 7.18 -20.20 -41.53
CA GLY A 4 6.38 -19.21 -40.81
C GLY A 4 6.12 -19.56 -39.34
N LEU A 5 6.43 -20.78 -38.91
CA LEU A 5 6.25 -21.22 -37.52
C LEU A 5 7.50 -21.03 -36.63
N ALA A 6 8.58 -20.43 -37.14
CA ALA A 6 9.85 -20.33 -36.42
C ALA A 6 10.00 -19.08 -35.53
N ALA A 7 9.04 -18.15 -35.55
CA ALA A 7 9.11 -16.93 -34.74
C ALA A 7 8.51 -17.09 -33.32
N ALA A 8 7.78 -18.18 -33.04
CA ALA A 8 7.07 -18.35 -31.77
C ALA A 8 7.90 -19.03 -30.65
N PHE A 9 9.08 -19.58 -30.95
CA PHE A 9 9.87 -20.36 -29.98
C PHE A 9 11.24 -19.76 -29.61
N ALA A 10 11.59 -18.57 -30.14
CA ALA A 10 12.85 -17.90 -29.83
C ALA A 10 12.78 -16.94 -28.62
N LEU A 11 11.64 -16.87 -27.92
CA LEU A 11 11.41 -15.97 -26.77
C LEU A 11 11.64 -16.63 -25.40
N ALA A 12 12.09 -17.89 -25.36
CA ALA A 12 12.28 -18.64 -24.13
C ALA A 12 13.68 -18.49 -23.48
N ALA A 13 14.60 -17.73 -24.07
CA ALA A 13 16.01 -17.71 -23.64
C ALA A 13 16.54 -16.35 -23.13
N LEU A 14 15.68 -15.32 -22.98
CA LEU A 14 16.09 -14.02 -22.43
C LEU A 14 15.31 -13.56 -21.18
N ALA A 15 14.40 -14.39 -20.66
CA ALA A 15 13.53 -14.02 -19.53
C ALA A 15 14.04 -14.51 -18.16
N ALA A 16 15.35 -14.60 -17.97
CA ALA A 16 15.95 -14.98 -16.69
C ALA A 16 16.55 -13.74 -16.01
N CYS A 17 15.85 -13.29 -14.95
CA CYS A 17 16.17 -12.15 -14.07
C CYS A 17 15.97 -10.79 -14.78
N VAL A 18 15.28 -9.79 -14.23
CA VAL A 18 15.71 -8.99 -13.08
C VAL A 18 14.49 -8.32 -12.44
N PHE A 19 13.80 -8.99 -11.53
CA PHE A 19 13.00 -8.29 -10.53
C PHE A 19 13.26 -8.95 -9.17
N PRO A 20 13.98 -8.29 -8.27
CA PRO A 20 14.20 -8.80 -6.93
C PRO A 20 12.87 -8.84 -6.17
N ALA A 21 12.77 -9.76 -5.22
CA ALA A 21 11.63 -9.83 -4.32
C ALA A 21 11.50 -8.51 -3.54
N PRO A 22 10.29 -7.96 -3.37
CA PRO A 22 10.09 -6.78 -2.54
C PRO A 22 10.60 -7.02 -1.11
N ARG A 23 11.04 -5.95 -0.43
CA ARG A 23 11.36 -5.99 1.01
C ARG A 23 10.14 -6.57 1.73
N LEU A 24 10.37 -7.54 2.63
CA LEU A 24 9.32 -8.17 3.40
C LEU A 24 8.50 -7.09 4.12
N PRO A 25 7.21 -6.90 3.79
CA PRO A 25 6.33 -6.06 4.57
C PRO A 25 6.29 -6.62 5.98
N ILE A 26 6.46 -5.75 6.96
CA ILE A 26 6.16 -6.08 8.34
C ILE A 26 4.67 -6.48 8.35
N PRO A 27 4.29 -7.67 8.87
CA PRO A 27 2.88 -8.03 8.96
C PRO A 27 2.13 -6.90 9.66
N PRO A 28 0.94 -6.50 9.15
CA PRO A 28 0.26 -5.32 9.65
C PRO A 28 0.02 -5.47 11.15
N ASP A 29 0.48 -4.49 11.91
CA ASP A 29 0.27 -4.48 13.35
C ASP A 29 -1.21 -4.21 13.68
N ALA A 30 -1.55 -4.25 14.97
CA ALA A 30 -2.93 -4.03 15.42
C ALA A 30 -3.47 -2.63 15.02
N SER A 31 -2.60 -1.63 14.90
CA SER A 31 -2.98 -0.27 14.48
C SER A 31 -3.32 -0.23 13.00
N ALA A 32 -2.51 -0.87 12.15
CA ALA A 32 -2.75 -1.01 10.73
C ALA A 32 -4.08 -1.72 10.44
N LEU A 33 -4.35 -2.85 11.11
CA LEU A 33 -5.63 -3.56 10.96
C LEU A 33 -6.82 -2.74 11.45
N ALA A 34 -6.66 -1.98 12.54
CA ALA A 34 -7.72 -1.10 13.03
C ALA A 34 -8.02 0.02 12.03
N GLN A 35 -6.98 0.62 11.42
CA GLN A 35 -7.13 1.66 10.41
C GLN A 35 -7.78 1.12 9.14
N ALA A 36 -7.33 -0.03 8.63
CA ALA A 36 -7.97 -0.71 7.50
C ALA A 36 -9.45 -1.00 7.75
N ALA A 37 -9.78 -1.49 8.95
CA ALA A 37 -11.16 -1.76 9.33
C ALA A 37 -12.02 -0.48 9.46
N ARG A 38 -11.42 0.68 9.79
CA ARG A 38 -12.11 1.99 9.71
C ARG A 38 -12.43 2.35 8.28
N LEU A 39 -11.47 2.24 7.36
CA LEU A 39 -11.68 2.51 5.92
C LEU A 39 -12.81 1.63 5.35
N LEU A 40 -12.83 0.33 5.68
CA LEU A 40 -13.84 -0.63 5.19
C LEU A 40 -15.25 -0.41 5.71
N ARG A 41 -15.39 0.30 6.83
CA ARG A 41 -16.69 0.63 7.47
C ARG A 41 -17.07 2.09 7.28
N ALA A 42 -16.24 2.87 6.62
CA ALA A 42 -16.52 4.28 6.39
C ALA A 42 -17.76 4.42 5.49
N PRO A 43 -18.75 5.24 5.87
CA PRO A 43 -19.89 5.54 5.00
C PRO A 43 -19.47 6.33 3.75
N GLU A 44 -18.34 7.03 3.77
CA GLU A 44 -17.76 7.70 2.61
C GLU A 44 -16.24 7.57 2.68
N LEU A 45 -15.60 7.37 1.53
CA LEU A 45 -14.15 7.47 1.39
C LEU A 45 -13.78 8.69 0.57
N ALA A 46 -13.04 9.62 1.17
CA ALA A 46 -12.45 10.73 0.46
C ALA A 46 -10.98 10.40 0.15
N VAL A 47 -10.59 10.44 -1.12
CA VAL A 47 -9.23 10.18 -1.56
C VAL A 47 -8.61 11.49 -1.98
N GLU A 48 -7.71 12.01 -1.16
CA GLU A 48 -6.87 13.16 -1.47
C GLU A 48 -5.69 12.71 -2.33
N ILE A 49 -5.44 13.41 -3.42
CA ILE A 49 -4.47 13.04 -4.45
C ILE A 49 -3.59 14.24 -4.77
N ASP A 50 -2.31 14.08 -4.46
CA ASP A 50 -1.28 15.07 -4.70
C ASP A 50 -0.20 14.50 -5.61
N TRP A 51 0.49 15.38 -6.33
CA TRP A 51 1.56 14.96 -7.22
C TRP A 51 2.64 16.02 -7.34
N ILE A 52 3.85 15.54 -7.64
CA ILE A 52 4.98 16.36 -8.05
C ILE A 52 4.91 16.63 -9.56
N PRO A 53 5.50 17.71 -10.10
CA PRO A 53 5.53 18.00 -11.52
C PRO A 53 5.82 16.79 -12.39
N GLY A 54 5.01 16.58 -13.43
CA GLY A 54 5.11 15.44 -14.36
C GLY A 54 4.52 14.12 -13.85
N CYS A 55 4.06 14.05 -12.59
CA CYS A 55 3.58 12.82 -11.97
C CYS A 55 2.05 12.77 -11.77
N ALA A 56 1.31 13.76 -12.28
CA ALA A 56 -0.15 13.77 -12.18
C ALA A 56 -0.75 12.42 -12.64
N PRO A 57 -1.63 11.79 -11.84
CA PRO A 57 -2.18 10.49 -12.20
C PRO A 57 -3.07 10.59 -13.44
N SER A 58 -3.01 9.57 -14.29
CA SER A 58 -3.83 9.53 -15.50
C SER A 58 -5.34 9.46 -15.16
N VAL A 59 -6.21 9.89 -16.08
CA VAL A 59 -7.67 9.75 -15.91
C VAL A 59 -8.05 8.29 -15.66
N GLN A 60 -7.41 7.37 -16.38
CA GLN A 60 -7.62 5.92 -16.21
C GLN A 60 -7.25 5.45 -14.80
N THR A 61 -6.18 5.99 -14.23
CA THR A 61 -5.76 5.73 -12.85
C THR A 61 -6.79 6.25 -11.86
N GLN A 62 -7.30 7.47 -12.05
CA GLN A 62 -8.33 8.08 -11.20
C GLN A 62 -9.63 7.27 -11.21
N GLU A 63 -10.10 6.88 -12.40
CA GLU A 63 -11.26 5.99 -12.54
C GLU A 63 -11.01 4.63 -11.89
N GLY A 64 -9.80 4.09 -12.02
CA GLY A 64 -9.38 2.85 -11.37
C GLY A 64 -9.39 2.92 -9.84
N ILE A 65 -8.94 4.03 -9.24
CA ILE A 65 -9.00 4.27 -7.80
C ILE A 65 -10.45 4.20 -7.32
N ARG A 66 -11.33 4.98 -7.98
CA ARG A 66 -12.75 5.04 -7.65
C ARG A 66 -13.40 3.67 -7.76
N ALA A 67 -13.26 3.01 -8.90
CA ALA A 67 -13.88 1.72 -9.16
C ALA A 67 -13.40 0.63 -8.18
N PHE A 68 -12.11 0.63 -7.84
CA PHE A 68 -11.54 -0.32 -6.88
C PHE A 68 -12.15 -0.13 -5.48
N LEU A 69 -12.17 1.11 -4.98
CA LEU A 69 -12.71 1.40 -3.65
C LEU A 69 -14.22 1.21 -3.58
N GLU A 70 -14.98 1.60 -4.60
CA GLU A 70 -16.42 1.36 -4.68
C GLU A 70 -16.73 -0.15 -4.67
N ARG A 71 -15.95 -0.95 -5.41
CA ARG A 71 -16.13 -2.41 -5.46
C ARG A 71 -15.76 -3.10 -4.15
N TYR A 72 -14.61 -2.74 -3.59
CA TYR A 72 -13.99 -3.51 -2.51
C TYR A 72 -14.22 -2.92 -1.13
N ALA A 73 -14.12 -1.59 -0.96
CA ALA A 73 -14.43 -0.96 0.31
C ALA A 73 -15.95 -0.75 0.51
N LYS A 74 -16.72 -0.61 -0.57
CA LYS A 74 -18.20 -0.52 -0.58
C LYS A 74 -18.77 0.59 0.36
N PRO A 75 -18.24 1.82 0.36
CA PRO A 75 -18.79 2.90 1.17
C PRO A 75 -20.22 3.26 0.71
N GLU A 76 -21.17 3.39 1.65
CA GLU A 76 -22.60 3.62 1.34
C GLU A 76 -22.87 4.92 0.58
N ARG A 77 -22.12 5.99 0.88
CA ARG A 77 -22.18 7.30 0.21
C ARG A 77 -21.15 7.44 -0.89
N GLY A 78 -20.43 6.36 -1.23
CA GLY A 78 -19.49 6.32 -2.34
C GLY A 78 -18.10 6.85 -2.02
N VAL A 79 -17.34 7.04 -3.10
CA VAL A 79 -15.94 7.49 -3.08
C VAL A 79 -15.86 8.89 -3.69
N ARG A 80 -15.11 9.79 -3.07
CA ARG A 80 -14.87 11.15 -3.58
C ARG A 80 -13.38 11.34 -3.80
N LEU A 81 -12.97 11.64 -5.03
CA LEU A 81 -11.59 12.01 -5.33
C LEU A 81 -11.45 13.53 -5.17
N VAL A 82 -10.40 13.96 -4.49
CA VAL A 82 -9.99 15.34 -4.32
C VAL A 82 -8.59 15.45 -4.89
N LEU A 83 -8.46 16.07 -6.06
CA LEU A 83 -7.17 16.36 -6.66
C LEU A 83 -6.74 17.74 -6.17
N ASP A 84 -5.58 17.83 -5.51
CA ASP A 84 -5.01 19.10 -5.08
C ASP A 84 -4.11 19.71 -6.17
N GLU A 85 -3.35 20.75 -5.83
CA GLU A 85 -2.38 21.38 -6.71
C GLU A 85 -1.05 20.60 -6.80
N GLU A 86 -0.36 20.80 -7.92
CA GLU A 86 0.97 20.25 -8.14
C GLU A 86 1.99 20.77 -7.11
N ILE A 87 2.64 19.86 -6.38
CA ILE A 87 3.64 20.18 -5.35
C ILE A 87 4.97 20.54 -6.00
N ARG A 88 5.33 21.83 -5.98
CA ARG A 88 6.55 22.36 -6.60
C ARG A 88 7.73 22.56 -5.64
N GLU A 89 7.48 22.46 -4.34
CA GLU A 89 8.48 22.72 -3.30
C GLU A 89 8.43 21.62 -2.21
N LEU A 90 9.61 21.15 -1.78
CA LEU A 90 9.76 20.22 -0.66
C LEU A 90 9.51 20.87 0.70
N ALA A 91 9.65 22.18 0.79
CA ALA A 91 9.42 23.05 1.94
C ALA A 91 9.42 24.50 1.43
N PRO A 92 8.90 25.49 2.19
CA PRO A 92 8.88 26.88 1.74
C PRO A 92 10.25 27.36 1.22
N GLY A 93 10.33 27.67 -0.07
CA GLY A 93 11.55 28.13 -0.75
C GLY A 93 12.56 27.02 -1.10
N VAL A 94 12.21 25.75 -0.92
CA VAL A 94 13.06 24.59 -1.27
C VAL A 94 12.43 23.86 -2.46
N PRO A 95 12.94 24.03 -3.69
CA PRO A 95 12.36 23.39 -4.86
C PRO A 95 12.53 21.87 -4.82
N ILE A 96 11.69 21.15 -5.58
CA ILE A 96 11.91 19.73 -5.88
C ILE A 96 13.29 19.55 -6.56
N PRO A 97 14.12 18.59 -6.14
CA PRO A 97 15.42 18.33 -6.74
C PRO A 97 15.33 18.07 -8.26
N GLU A 98 16.28 18.61 -9.03
CA GLU A 98 16.32 18.43 -10.49
C GLU A 98 16.50 16.97 -10.92
N ASN A 99 17.21 16.18 -10.10
CA ASN A 99 17.35 14.73 -10.34
C ASN A 99 16.05 13.96 -10.05
N ARG A 100 15.04 14.62 -9.46
CA ARG A 100 13.70 14.09 -9.19
C ARG A 100 13.74 12.77 -8.41
N MET A 101 14.73 12.64 -7.53
CA MET A 101 14.85 11.54 -6.58
C MET A 101 14.51 12.06 -5.18
N LEU A 102 13.56 11.40 -4.51
CA LEU A 102 13.19 11.73 -3.14
C LEU A 102 13.54 10.61 -2.18
N SER A 103 14.13 10.98 -1.05
CA SER A 103 14.34 10.08 0.09
C SER A 103 13.02 9.78 0.79
N ALA A 104 12.96 8.66 1.53
CA ALA A 104 11.81 8.30 2.35
C ALA A 104 11.40 9.42 3.33
N LEU A 105 12.37 10.09 3.95
CA LEU A 105 12.12 11.21 4.85
C LEU A 105 11.45 12.40 4.15
N GLN A 106 11.90 12.75 2.94
CA GLN A 106 11.28 13.83 2.16
C GLN A 106 9.85 13.47 1.74
N ILE A 107 9.61 12.20 1.38
CA ILE A 107 8.27 11.71 1.01
C ILE A 107 7.31 11.80 2.20
N HIS A 108 7.73 11.35 3.38
CA HIS A 108 6.92 11.48 4.60
C HIS A 108 6.67 12.94 4.97
N GLU A 109 7.67 13.81 4.82
CA GLU A 109 7.52 15.23 5.11
C GLU A 109 6.53 15.92 4.17
N LEU A 110 6.61 15.60 2.87
CA LEU A 110 5.64 16.06 1.88
C LEU A 110 4.23 15.61 2.24
N ALA A 111 4.06 14.31 2.48
CA ALA A 111 2.76 13.76 2.82
C ALA A 111 2.17 14.41 4.07
N ARG A 112 2.97 14.60 5.12
CA ARG A 112 2.54 15.25 6.36
C ARG A 112 2.11 16.71 6.14
N ARG A 113 2.78 17.44 5.25
CA ARG A 113 2.50 18.86 5.03
C ARG A 113 1.29 19.09 4.14
N HIS A 114 1.19 18.29 3.08
CA HIS A 114 0.21 18.52 2.02
C HIS A 114 -1.11 17.77 2.24
N ARG A 115 -1.10 16.70 3.05
CA ARG A 115 -2.33 16.07 3.53
C ARG A 115 -3.12 17.07 4.38
N SER A 116 -4.09 17.71 3.76
CA SER A 116 -4.83 18.85 4.29
C SER A 116 -6.33 18.62 4.31
N LEU A 117 -6.81 17.56 3.65
CA LEU A 117 -8.23 17.25 3.58
C LEU A 117 -8.82 16.96 4.96
N VAL A 118 -9.70 17.85 5.40
CA VAL A 118 -10.54 17.65 6.58
C VAL A 118 -11.85 16.98 6.16
N VAL A 119 -12.06 15.75 6.63
CA VAL A 119 -13.31 15.00 6.43
C VAL A 119 -14.26 15.19 7.61
N THR A 120 -15.57 15.23 7.33
CA THR A 120 -16.61 15.38 8.35
C THR A 120 -17.71 14.32 8.18
N GLY A 121 -18.61 14.19 9.15
CA GLY A 121 -19.75 13.29 9.05
C GLY A 121 -19.38 11.82 8.94
N GLY A 122 -18.32 11.38 9.63
CA GLY A 122 -17.89 9.98 9.68
C GLY A 122 -17.19 9.46 8.43
N ALA A 123 -16.93 10.32 7.43
CA ALA A 123 -16.08 9.94 6.30
C ALA A 123 -14.64 9.65 6.75
N GLU A 124 -13.96 8.77 6.04
CA GLU A 124 -12.53 8.50 6.24
C GLU A 124 -11.73 8.96 5.02
N SER A 125 -10.47 9.35 5.26
CA SER A 125 -9.58 9.86 4.21
C SER A 125 -8.48 8.86 3.86
N ILE A 126 -8.21 8.70 2.57
CA ILE A 126 -6.99 8.09 2.05
C ILE A 126 -6.17 9.19 1.37
N TYR A 127 -4.87 9.24 1.60
CA TYR A 127 -3.95 10.17 0.94
C TYR A 127 -3.07 9.42 -0.06
N LEU A 128 -3.01 9.88 -1.30
CA LEU A 128 -2.17 9.30 -2.36
C LEU A 128 -1.20 10.35 -2.87
N LEU A 129 0.10 10.03 -2.85
CA LEU A 129 1.15 10.92 -3.35
C LEU A 129 1.85 10.30 -4.56
N PHE A 130 1.79 10.98 -5.69
CA PHE A 130 2.44 10.57 -6.94
C PHE A 130 3.77 11.30 -7.11
N ILE A 131 4.87 10.53 -7.12
CA ILE A 131 6.25 11.04 -7.16
C ILE A 131 7.01 10.47 -8.38
N PRO A 132 8.10 11.11 -8.81
CA PRO A 132 8.88 10.65 -9.95
C PRO A 132 9.66 9.35 -9.67
N LEU A 133 10.68 9.43 -8.82
CA LEU A 133 11.54 8.31 -8.42
C LEU A 133 11.75 8.31 -6.90
N LYS A 134 11.73 7.12 -6.31
CA LYS A 134 12.11 6.91 -4.91
C LYS A 134 13.60 6.57 -4.85
N ASP A 135 14.37 7.31 -4.06
CA ASP A 135 15.76 6.93 -3.78
C ASP A 135 15.77 5.68 -2.88
N THR A 136 16.28 4.58 -3.40
CA THR A 136 16.40 3.31 -2.68
C THR A 136 17.88 3.03 -2.43
N ASP A 137 18.46 3.72 -1.46
CA ASP A 137 19.78 3.47 -0.87
C ASP A 137 20.90 3.09 -1.89
N GLY A 138 20.90 3.69 -3.09
CA GLY A 138 21.89 3.41 -4.13
C GLY A 138 21.88 2.00 -4.76
N SER A 139 20.87 1.16 -4.48
CA SER A 139 20.80 -0.22 -5.00
C SER A 139 20.28 -0.33 -6.44
N GLY A 140 19.82 0.78 -7.03
CA GLY A 140 19.18 0.79 -8.36
C GLY A 140 17.83 0.05 -8.41
N GLN A 141 17.28 -0.36 -7.26
CA GLN A 141 16.04 -1.13 -7.13
C GLN A 141 14.96 -0.28 -6.46
N GLY A 142 14.21 0.48 -7.27
CA GLY A 142 13.12 1.32 -6.79
C GLY A 142 11.85 0.53 -6.48
N GLU A 143 11.26 0.74 -5.30
CA GLU A 143 9.88 0.32 -5.02
C GLU A 143 8.91 1.12 -5.90
N ARG A 144 7.96 0.44 -6.56
CA ARG A 144 6.96 1.04 -7.47
C ARG A 144 5.94 1.88 -6.72
N GLY A 145 5.57 1.41 -5.54
CA GLY A 145 4.69 2.06 -4.61
C GLY A 145 4.99 1.56 -3.20
N GLU A 146 4.43 2.24 -2.22
CA GLU A 146 4.46 1.82 -0.82
C GLU A 146 3.20 2.31 -0.11
N ALA A 147 2.59 1.44 0.68
CA ALA A 147 1.42 1.73 1.50
C ALA A 147 1.77 1.78 3.00
N PHE A 148 1.46 2.92 3.61
CA PHE A 148 1.56 3.19 5.04
C PHE A 148 0.17 3.01 5.68
N VAL A 149 -0.17 1.76 5.98
CA VAL A 149 -1.54 1.35 6.37
C VAL A 149 -2.04 2.08 7.62
N SER A 150 -1.20 2.22 8.65
CA SER A 150 -1.54 2.92 9.89
C SER A 150 -1.89 4.40 9.67
N GLU A 151 -1.40 4.99 8.58
CA GLU A 151 -1.62 6.39 8.22
C GLU A 151 -2.67 6.57 7.12
N SER A 152 -3.17 5.49 6.49
CA SER A 152 -4.03 5.55 5.29
C SER A 152 -3.41 6.38 4.17
N PHE A 153 -2.13 6.11 3.91
CA PHE A 153 -1.30 6.86 2.98
C PHE A 153 -0.59 5.89 2.04
N ALA A 154 -0.59 6.18 0.73
CA ALA A 154 0.26 5.46 -0.21
C ALA A 154 1.02 6.41 -1.15
N VAL A 155 2.18 5.93 -1.60
CA VAL A 155 3.07 6.63 -2.52
C VAL A 155 3.21 5.81 -3.79
N VAL A 156 3.26 6.47 -4.94
CA VAL A 156 3.48 5.81 -6.24
C VAL A 156 4.59 6.50 -7.01
N ALA A 157 5.59 5.74 -7.43
CA ALA A 157 6.71 6.21 -8.25
C ALA A 157 6.30 6.26 -9.74
N THR A 158 5.45 7.22 -10.08
CA THR A 158 4.80 7.40 -11.38
C THR A 158 5.73 7.25 -12.58
N GLU A 159 6.86 7.96 -12.60
CA GLU A 159 7.74 7.92 -13.79
C GLU A 159 8.38 6.55 -13.95
N ARG A 160 8.82 5.96 -12.85
CA ARG A 160 9.34 4.60 -12.86
C ARG A 160 8.28 3.63 -13.38
N VAL A 161 7.08 3.68 -12.82
CA VAL A 161 6.01 2.74 -13.13
C VAL A 161 5.54 2.89 -14.59
N ARG A 162 5.40 4.11 -15.09
CA ARG A 162 4.99 4.34 -16.49
C ARG A 162 6.03 3.87 -17.51
N GLN A 163 7.31 3.83 -17.14
CA GLN A 163 8.39 3.30 -17.99
C GLN A 163 8.37 1.76 -18.08
N GLU A 164 7.63 1.07 -17.22
CA GLU A 164 7.56 -0.39 -17.18
C GLU A 164 6.44 -0.99 -18.05
N GLY A 165 5.78 -0.16 -18.87
CA GLY A 165 4.90 -0.65 -19.92
C GLY A 165 5.61 -1.62 -20.86
N PHE A 166 4.93 -2.68 -21.28
CA PHE A 166 5.51 -3.74 -22.08
C PHE A 166 4.49 -4.33 -23.06
N LEU A 167 4.92 -4.60 -24.30
CA LEU A 167 4.07 -5.07 -25.39
C LEU A 167 2.84 -4.16 -25.58
N ALA A 168 1.64 -4.69 -25.35
CA ALA A 168 0.37 -3.98 -25.45
C ALA A 168 -0.05 -3.25 -24.16
N ILE A 169 0.67 -3.48 -23.05
CA ILE A 169 0.35 -2.90 -21.75
C ILE A 169 1.01 -1.52 -21.65
N GLN A 170 0.17 -0.49 -21.56
CA GLN A 170 0.62 0.90 -21.48
C GLN A 170 1.12 1.26 -20.07
N GLY A 171 2.02 2.24 -19.96
CA GLY A 171 2.54 2.70 -18.66
C GLY A 171 1.45 3.15 -17.68
N ASN A 172 0.38 3.79 -18.17
CA ASN A 172 -0.75 4.21 -17.34
C ASN A 172 -1.54 3.02 -16.77
N GLU A 173 -1.55 1.89 -17.47
CA GLU A 173 -2.16 0.66 -16.98
C GLU A 173 -1.33 0.05 -15.84
N VAL A 174 0.00 0.11 -15.93
CA VAL A 174 0.89 -0.31 -14.85
C VAL A 174 0.72 0.63 -13.63
N GLU A 175 0.61 1.95 -13.86
CA GLU A 175 0.32 2.93 -12.80
C GLU A 175 -0.98 2.58 -12.08
N ARG A 176 -2.05 2.34 -12.85
CA ARG A 176 -3.35 1.97 -12.30
C ARG A 176 -3.28 0.68 -11.49
N PHE A 177 -2.58 -0.34 -11.98
CA PHE A 177 -2.34 -1.59 -11.24
C PHE A 177 -1.64 -1.34 -9.91
N VAL A 178 -0.53 -0.59 -9.91
CA VAL A 178 0.24 -0.29 -8.69
C VAL A 178 -0.61 0.48 -7.68
N VAL A 179 -1.31 1.52 -8.11
CA VAL A 179 -2.17 2.30 -7.21
C VAL A 179 -3.24 1.43 -6.56
N GLN A 180 -3.91 0.58 -7.34
CA GLN A 180 -4.95 -0.32 -6.81
C GLN A 180 -4.35 -1.38 -5.88
N HIS A 181 -3.12 -1.85 -6.15
CA HIS A 181 -2.38 -2.73 -5.27
C HIS A 181 -2.09 -2.10 -3.91
N GLU A 182 -1.57 -0.86 -3.90
CA GLU A 182 -1.31 -0.13 -2.66
C GLU A 182 -2.60 0.17 -1.89
N LEU A 183 -3.69 0.50 -2.59
CA LEU A 183 -5.02 0.64 -1.97
C LEU A 183 -5.46 -0.66 -1.30
N GLY A 184 -5.18 -1.82 -1.91
CA GLY A 184 -5.45 -3.11 -1.30
C GLY A 184 -4.71 -3.31 0.02
N HIS A 185 -3.44 -2.90 0.12
CA HIS A 185 -2.71 -2.88 1.39
C HIS A 185 -3.35 -1.94 2.42
N LEU A 186 -3.76 -0.73 2.02
CA LEU A 186 -4.47 0.20 2.91
C LEU A 186 -5.78 -0.38 3.45
N LEU A 187 -6.47 -1.21 2.65
CA LEU A 187 -7.66 -1.94 3.08
C LEU A 187 -7.36 -3.19 3.93
N GLY A 188 -6.10 -3.46 4.27
CA GLY A 188 -5.69 -4.53 5.19
C GLY A 188 -5.58 -5.92 4.57
N LEU A 189 -5.58 -6.01 3.23
CA LEU A 189 -5.31 -7.26 2.52
C LEU A 189 -3.91 -7.76 2.82
N VAL A 190 -3.63 -9.02 2.44
CA VAL A 190 -2.34 -9.73 2.60
C VAL A 190 -1.83 -9.85 4.05
N SER A 191 -2.70 -9.58 5.02
CA SER A 191 -2.48 -9.83 6.45
C SER A 191 -2.62 -11.31 6.84
N ASN A 192 -3.27 -12.12 5.98
CA ASN A 192 -3.44 -13.55 6.17
C ASN A 192 -2.33 -14.35 5.48
N GLU A 193 -1.43 -14.91 6.28
CA GLU A 193 -0.29 -15.69 5.81
C GLU A 193 -0.66 -17.04 5.16
N SER A 194 -1.94 -17.46 5.20
CA SER A 194 -2.36 -18.72 4.57
C SER A 194 -2.21 -18.72 3.05
N HIS A 195 -2.29 -17.53 2.43
CA HIS A 195 -2.16 -17.35 0.99
C HIS A 195 -1.28 -16.14 0.60
N ALA A 196 -0.75 -15.43 1.60
CA ALA A 196 0.20 -14.35 1.41
C ALA A 196 1.65 -14.80 1.64
N ARG A 197 2.58 -14.25 0.86
CA ARG A 197 4.02 -14.40 1.07
C ARG A 197 4.68 -13.06 0.88
N ALA A 198 5.56 -12.68 1.82
CA ALA A 198 6.22 -11.38 1.80
C ALA A 198 5.19 -10.24 1.64
N GLY A 199 4.07 -10.31 2.37
CA GLY A 199 2.97 -9.34 2.29
C GLY A 199 2.43 -9.12 0.88
N HIS A 200 2.31 -10.16 0.08
CA HIS A 200 1.65 -10.14 -1.23
C HIS A 200 0.86 -11.43 -1.42
N CYS A 201 -0.21 -11.41 -2.22
CA CYS A 201 -0.92 -12.62 -2.59
C CYS A 201 -0.05 -13.49 -3.51
N THR A 202 -0.11 -14.81 -3.32
CA THR A 202 0.66 -15.77 -4.14
C THR A 202 -0.02 -16.13 -5.46
N ASN A 203 -1.28 -15.74 -5.65
CA ASN A 203 -2.06 -16.04 -6.84
C ASN A 203 -1.80 -15.02 -7.97
N PRO A 204 -1.27 -15.43 -9.13
CA PRO A 204 -0.94 -14.53 -10.25
C PRO A 204 -2.16 -13.91 -10.95
N VAL A 205 -3.38 -14.34 -10.63
CA VAL A 205 -4.63 -13.73 -11.13
C VAL A 205 -5.09 -12.58 -10.23
N CYS A 206 -4.65 -12.54 -8.97
CA CYS A 206 -5.02 -11.51 -8.02
C CYS A 206 -4.24 -10.22 -8.27
N ILE A 207 -4.90 -9.06 -8.13
CA ILE A 207 -4.24 -7.75 -8.17
C ILE A 207 -3.22 -7.56 -7.05
N MET A 208 -3.38 -8.26 -5.92
CA MET A 208 -2.40 -8.28 -4.81
C MET A 208 -1.18 -9.17 -5.11
N TYR A 209 -1.03 -9.70 -6.31
CA TYR A 209 0.20 -10.36 -6.76
C TYR A 209 1.33 -9.33 -6.89
N PRO A 210 2.58 -9.62 -6.46
CA PRO A 210 3.61 -8.61 -6.24
C PRO A 210 4.07 -7.86 -7.50
N GLN A 211 3.88 -8.45 -8.68
CA GLN A 211 4.33 -7.82 -9.92
C GLN A 211 3.65 -8.41 -11.17
N PRO A 212 3.45 -7.61 -12.23
CA PRO A 212 2.98 -8.10 -13.51
C PRO A 212 4.11 -8.83 -14.30
N ASP A 213 4.65 -9.90 -13.72
CA ASP A 213 5.69 -10.73 -14.37
C ASP A 213 5.10 -11.69 -15.42
N LEU A 214 5.95 -12.52 -16.02
CA LEU A 214 5.52 -13.50 -17.02
C LEU A 214 4.44 -14.46 -16.47
N ARG A 215 4.47 -14.82 -15.18
CA ARG A 215 3.46 -15.71 -14.60
C ARG A 215 2.12 -15.00 -14.51
N ALA A 216 2.10 -13.75 -14.07
CA ALA A 216 0.90 -12.91 -14.07
C ALA A 216 0.36 -12.71 -15.49
N VAL A 217 1.22 -12.40 -16.46
CA VAL A 217 0.84 -12.23 -17.87
C VAL A 217 0.27 -13.51 -18.45
N LEU A 218 0.88 -14.68 -18.19
CA LEU A 218 0.37 -15.97 -18.68
C LEU A 218 -0.95 -16.36 -18.00
N ALA A 219 -1.08 -16.12 -16.70
CA ALA A 219 -2.33 -16.37 -15.97
C ALA A 219 -3.48 -15.47 -16.46
N ASN A 220 -3.14 -14.28 -16.97
CA ASN A 220 -4.08 -13.28 -17.47
C ASN A 220 -3.92 -13.01 -18.96
N TRP A 221 -3.52 -14.01 -19.75
CA TRP A 221 -3.11 -13.83 -21.14
C TRP A 221 -4.16 -13.13 -22.00
N TRP A 222 -5.45 -13.40 -21.76
CA TRP A 222 -6.56 -12.77 -22.48
C TRP A 222 -6.67 -11.26 -22.18
N ARG A 223 -6.36 -10.82 -20.95
CA ARG A 223 -6.30 -9.40 -20.57
C ARG A 223 -5.07 -8.74 -21.21
N ALA A 224 -3.94 -9.44 -21.18
CA ALA A 224 -2.71 -8.94 -21.81
C ALA A 224 -2.89 -8.71 -23.32
N LEU A 225 -3.70 -9.52 -24.01
CA LEU A 225 -4.04 -9.32 -25.42
C LEU A 225 -4.80 -8.01 -25.70
N ILE A 226 -5.56 -7.52 -24.72
CA ILE A 226 -6.26 -6.22 -24.79
C ILE A 226 -5.52 -5.12 -24.02
N GLY A 227 -4.25 -5.36 -23.66
CA GLY A 227 -3.39 -4.38 -22.98
C GLY A 227 -3.75 -4.12 -21.52
N GLN A 228 -4.45 -5.03 -20.86
CA GLN A 228 -4.90 -4.90 -19.46
C GLN A 228 -4.14 -5.83 -18.51
N LEU A 229 -3.94 -5.35 -17.28
CA LEU A 229 -3.42 -6.10 -16.14
C LEU A 229 -4.56 -6.67 -15.27
N PRO A 230 -4.25 -7.56 -14.31
CA PRO A 230 -5.21 -7.96 -13.29
C PRO A 230 -5.79 -6.74 -12.57
N THR A 231 -7.10 -6.72 -12.39
CA THR A 231 -7.82 -5.59 -11.77
C THR A 231 -8.67 -6.03 -10.58
N GLU A 232 -8.63 -7.31 -10.26
CA GLU A 232 -9.56 -7.95 -9.35
C GLU A 232 -8.81 -8.70 -8.25
N LEU A 233 -9.41 -8.72 -7.07
CA LEU A 233 -9.02 -9.62 -6.00
C LEU A 233 -9.42 -11.06 -6.36
N ASP A 234 -8.65 -12.02 -5.88
CA ASP A 234 -9.08 -13.42 -5.89
C ASP A 234 -10.00 -13.72 -4.70
N ALA A 235 -10.57 -14.92 -4.69
CA ALA A 235 -11.53 -15.33 -3.67
C ALA A 235 -10.97 -15.27 -2.23
N ASP A 236 -9.69 -15.58 -2.05
CA ASP A 236 -9.05 -15.55 -0.73
C ASP A 236 -8.89 -14.10 -0.23
N CYS A 237 -8.44 -13.18 -1.08
CA CYS A 237 -8.35 -11.76 -0.74
C CYS A 237 -9.74 -11.12 -0.54
N GLU A 238 -10.74 -11.45 -1.35
CA GLU A 238 -12.12 -10.96 -1.15
C GLU A 238 -12.68 -11.44 0.20
N HIS A 239 -12.45 -12.71 0.55
CA HIS A 239 -12.89 -13.27 1.82
C HIS A 239 -12.22 -12.61 3.03
N ASP A 240 -10.92 -12.35 2.95
CA ASP A 240 -10.18 -11.61 3.99
C ASP A 240 -10.77 -10.20 4.21
N LEU A 241 -11.11 -9.51 3.12
CA LEU A 241 -11.69 -8.17 3.17
C LEU A 241 -13.05 -8.17 3.87
N GLU A 242 -13.90 -9.16 3.56
CA GLU A 242 -15.21 -9.33 4.18
C GLU A 242 -15.08 -9.61 5.68
N ARG A 243 -14.18 -10.51 6.06
CA ARG A 243 -13.87 -10.80 7.47
C ARG A 243 -13.42 -9.55 8.22
N LEU A 244 -12.54 -8.75 7.62
CA LEU A 244 -12.02 -7.54 8.27
C LEU A 244 -13.12 -6.49 8.44
N ARG A 245 -14.01 -6.35 7.46
CA ARG A 245 -15.21 -5.49 7.54
C ARG A 245 -16.09 -5.89 8.73
N GLU A 246 -16.32 -7.20 8.89
CA GLU A 246 -17.09 -7.80 10.00
C GLU A 246 -16.36 -7.74 11.37
N GLY A 247 -15.10 -7.29 11.39
CA GLY A 247 -14.30 -7.17 12.61
C GLY A 247 -13.61 -8.46 13.05
N ALA A 248 -13.57 -9.48 12.19
CA ALA A 248 -12.80 -10.69 12.43
C ALA A 248 -11.30 -10.44 12.24
N ARG A 249 -10.47 -11.06 13.10
CA ARG A 249 -9.01 -10.99 12.95
C ARG A 249 -8.51 -11.86 11.77
N PRO A 250 -7.42 -11.47 11.10
CA PRO A 250 -6.77 -12.31 10.08
C PRO A 250 -6.35 -13.66 10.66
N ARG A 251 -6.42 -14.72 9.85
CA ARG A 251 -5.92 -16.03 10.25
C ARG A 251 -4.39 -16.00 10.19
N ALA A 252 -3.72 -16.24 11.31
CA ALA A 252 -2.32 -16.64 11.27
C ALA A 252 -2.23 -18.04 10.66
N SER A 253 -1.21 -18.29 9.83
CA SER A 253 -0.98 -19.62 9.30
C SER A 253 -0.75 -20.56 10.49
N ALA A 254 -1.58 -21.60 10.61
CA ALA A 254 -1.36 -22.66 11.57
C ALA A 254 -0.14 -23.46 11.12
N MET A 255 1.05 -22.94 11.41
CA MET A 255 2.28 -23.68 11.24
C MET A 255 2.15 -24.96 12.05
N MET A 256 2.20 -26.09 11.36
CA MET A 256 1.89 -27.42 11.88
C MET A 256 2.65 -27.70 13.19
N SER A 257 1.97 -27.62 14.33
CA SER A 257 2.39 -28.31 15.54
C SER A 257 1.96 -29.78 15.43
N ARG A 258 2.55 -30.51 14.47
CA ARG A 258 2.62 -31.97 14.52
C ARG A 258 3.97 -32.32 15.15
N GLY A 259 3.97 -32.39 16.48
CA GLY A 259 5.13 -32.77 17.27
C GLY A 259 4.69 -33.35 18.61
N ALA A 260 4.45 -34.66 18.62
CA ALA A 260 4.44 -35.57 19.77
C ALA A 260 3.58 -35.19 21.00
N MET A 261 2.37 -35.77 21.02
CA MET A 261 1.80 -36.32 22.25
C MET A 261 2.87 -37.23 22.89
N LYS A 262 3.41 -36.82 24.03
CA LYS A 262 3.92 -37.76 25.03
C LYS A 262 3.46 -37.27 26.39
N GLU A 263 2.42 -37.92 26.88
CA GLU A 263 2.05 -37.91 28.28
C GLU A 263 3.28 -38.30 29.11
N GLN A 264 3.60 -37.49 30.12
CA GLN A 264 4.00 -37.90 31.46
C GLN A 264 4.48 -36.67 32.25
N GLY A 265 3.97 -36.52 33.48
CA GLY A 265 4.71 -35.80 34.52
C GLY A 265 3.97 -34.64 35.18
N THR A 266 3.19 -34.98 36.20
CA THR A 266 2.76 -34.16 37.33
C THR A 266 3.79 -33.14 37.84
N ALA A 267 3.37 -31.88 38.11
CA ALA A 267 3.53 -31.18 39.40
C ALA A 267 3.26 -29.66 39.30
N GLY A 268 2.21 -29.22 40.02
CA GLY A 268 2.29 -28.13 41.01
C GLY A 268 2.30 -26.65 40.57
N PRO A 269 1.70 -25.72 41.36
CA PRO A 269 1.33 -24.38 40.91
C PRO A 269 2.24 -23.27 41.46
N HIS A 270 2.63 -22.32 40.60
CA HIS A 270 3.11 -20.98 40.94
C HIS A 270 2.94 -20.10 39.70
N ALA A 271 2.68 -18.81 39.72
CA ALA A 271 2.21 -17.85 40.69
C ALA A 271 1.96 -16.57 39.87
N ALA A 272 0.80 -15.94 40.05
CA ALA A 272 0.52 -14.62 39.49
C ALA A 272 1.43 -13.56 40.12
N ARG A 273 2.09 -12.75 39.27
CA ARG A 273 2.56 -11.36 39.48
C ARG A 273 2.77 -10.79 38.07
N GLY A 274 2.37 -9.60 37.67
CA GLY A 274 1.97 -8.37 38.33
C GLY A 274 2.40 -7.26 37.36
N TRP A 275 1.46 -6.70 36.59
CA TRP A 275 1.73 -5.53 35.74
C TRP A 275 1.26 -4.30 36.49
N ALA A 276 2.22 -3.48 36.93
CA ALA A 276 1.97 -2.14 37.46
C ALA A 276 1.88 -1.15 36.29
N PRO A 277 0.94 -0.19 36.31
CA PRO A 277 0.87 0.86 35.31
C PRO A 277 1.95 1.94 35.54
N LEU A 278 2.61 2.35 34.46
CA LEU A 278 3.54 3.47 34.45
C LEU A 278 2.77 4.79 34.48
N GLU A 279 3.06 5.63 35.48
CA GLU A 279 2.56 6.99 35.62
C GLU A 279 3.21 7.93 34.59
N ALA A 280 2.40 8.84 34.04
CA ALA A 280 2.82 9.89 33.13
C ALA A 280 3.54 11.03 33.88
N PRO A 281 4.63 11.60 33.33
CA PRO A 281 5.30 12.75 33.95
C PRO A 281 4.50 14.05 33.79
N SER A 282 4.16 14.66 34.91
CA SER A 282 3.60 16.00 35.02
C SER A 282 4.66 17.07 34.71
N LEU A 283 4.49 17.82 33.62
CA LEU A 283 5.28 19.04 33.36
C LEU A 283 4.56 20.24 34.00
N ARG A 284 5.17 20.77 35.07
CA ARG A 284 4.82 22.06 35.69
C ARG A 284 5.37 23.21 34.82
N ALA A 285 4.53 24.19 34.56
CA ALA A 285 4.93 25.48 33.99
C ALA A 285 5.72 26.31 35.03
N PRO A 286 6.79 27.00 34.64
CA PRO A 286 7.46 27.97 35.51
C PRO A 286 6.72 29.31 35.53
N SER A 287 6.37 29.74 36.74
CA SER A 287 5.94 31.09 37.08
C SER A 287 7.13 32.05 37.01
N SER A 288 7.05 33.08 36.17
CA SER A 288 7.96 34.22 36.21
C SER A 288 7.21 35.48 36.65
N THR A 289 7.63 35.95 37.80
CA THR A 289 7.24 37.15 38.52
C THR A 289 7.61 38.41 37.72
N ILE A 290 6.65 39.32 37.56
CA ILE A 290 6.87 40.68 37.04
C ILE A 290 7.28 41.58 38.22
N PRO A 291 8.41 42.30 38.17
CA PRO A 291 8.70 43.32 39.18
C PRO A 291 8.05 44.64 38.81
N SER A 292 7.27 45.17 39.75
CA SER A 292 6.70 46.52 39.73
C SER A 292 7.74 47.57 40.13
N GLY A 293 7.70 48.71 39.43
CA GLY A 293 8.19 50.01 39.87
C GLY A 293 9.08 50.68 38.82
N SER A 294 9.04 51.99 38.57
CA SER A 294 8.15 53.10 38.91
C SER A 294 8.60 54.26 38.00
N LEU A 295 7.64 55.09 37.57
CA LEU A 295 7.80 56.48 37.09
C LEU A 295 8.79 56.77 35.93
#